data_AF-F5XY02-F1
#
_entry.id   AF-F5XY02-F1
#
_cell.length_a   1.000
_cell.length_b   1.000
_cell.length_c   1.000
_cell.angle_alpha   90.00
_cell.angle_beta   90.00
_cell.angle_gamma   90.00
#
_symmetry.space_group_name_H-M   'P 1'
#
loop_
_entity.id
_entity.type
_entity.pdbx_description
1 polymer ?
#
loop_
_entity_poly.entity_id
_entity_poly.type
_entity_poly.pdbx_seq_one_letter_code
_entity_poly.pdbx_strand_id
1 'polypeptide(L)'
;MRWPELVLAACLGLGAPAQLLAQSPSRQEVQQAADVVRSHPDLGGRKKVKTLRLRERDDPSEKQQDPAQWRWVLALFRWMAETARVLVWVGGAVLVALLLVGLRHWLRVRSQAFRMPAGAPPTHVQSLDIRPESLPPQVGAAAAGLWQRGEHVAALSLLYRGALSRLVHGHGLPIKGASTEGECLALARTRLDPAGGAFFSTLVAAWQLAVYGARLPDGTQVLALCREFDTQLPAPAPGPS
;
A
#
# COMPACT_ATOMS: atom_id res chain seq x y z
N MET A 1 -30.17 -44.10 -23.15
CA MET A 1 -28.99 -44.98 -23.23
C MET A 1 -28.79 -45.62 -21.88
N ARG A 2 -29.23 -46.88 -21.74
CA ARG A 2 -29.19 -47.66 -20.51
C ARG A 2 -28.69 -49.07 -20.89
N TRP A 3 -27.86 -49.62 -20.00
CA TRP A 3 -27.39 -51.02 -19.89
C TRP A 3 -26.24 -51.44 -20.84
N PRO A 4 -25.40 -52.44 -20.48
CA PRO A 4 -25.61 -53.46 -19.43
C PRO A 4 -24.42 -53.79 -18.51
N GLU A 5 -24.78 -54.15 -17.27
CA GLU A 5 -24.01 -55.11 -16.47
C GLU A 5 -24.10 -56.48 -17.13
N LEU A 6 -22.96 -57.12 -17.37
CA LEU A 6 -22.89 -58.49 -17.86
C LEU A 6 -23.01 -59.48 -16.70
N VAL A 7 -24.13 -60.19 -16.76
CA VAL A 7 -24.51 -61.45 -16.12
C VAL A 7 -23.52 -62.58 -16.47
N LEU A 8 -23.26 -63.49 -15.52
CA LEU A 8 -23.20 -64.96 -15.68
C LEU A 8 -22.95 -65.57 -14.27
N ALA A 9 -23.94 -66.17 -13.60
CA ALA A 9 -24.41 -67.57 -13.77
C ALA A 9 -23.24 -68.57 -13.55
N ALA A 10 -23.34 -69.65 -12.78
CA ALA A 10 -24.48 -70.46 -12.36
C ALA A 10 -24.08 -71.43 -11.23
N CYS A 11 -25.08 -72.20 -10.80
CA CYS A 11 -25.01 -73.53 -10.17
C CYS A 11 -25.31 -73.61 -8.66
N LEU A 12 -26.61 -73.75 -8.37
CA LEU A 12 -27.14 -74.59 -7.30
C LEU A 12 -26.65 -76.03 -7.50
N GLY A 13 -26.15 -76.67 -6.44
CA GLY A 13 -25.75 -78.08 -6.45
C GLY A 13 -25.46 -78.60 -5.05
N LEU A 14 -26.51 -79.16 -4.43
CA LEU A 14 -26.53 -80.25 -3.43
C LEU A 14 -25.26 -80.58 -2.62
N GLY A 15 -25.38 -80.38 -1.31
CA GLY A 15 -25.07 -81.35 -0.24
C GLY A 15 -23.87 -82.29 -0.38
N ALA A 16 -22.83 -82.00 0.43
CA ALA A 16 -21.95 -82.91 1.17
C ALA A 16 -21.56 -84.27 0.54
N PRO A 17 -20.25 -84.57 0.54
CA PRO A 17 -19.78 -85.48 1.59
C PRO A 17 -18.85 -84.77 2.57
N ALA A 18 -19.43 -84.41 3.71
CA ALA A 18 -18.69 -84.11 4.93
C ALA A 18 -18.09 -85.44 5.42
N GLN A 19 -16.78 -85.68 5.19
CA GLN A 19 -15.99 -86.59 6.04
C GLN A 19 -14.47 -86.69 5.76
N LEU A 20 -13.87 -85.92 4.83
CA LEU A 20 -12.43 -86.06 4.52
C LEU A 20 -11.53 -84.86 4.80
N LEU A 21 -12.02 -83.79 5.45
CA LEU A 21 -11.20 -82.60 5.77
C LEU A 21 -11.19 -82.21 7.25
N ALA A 22 -11.72 -83.04 8.15
CA ALA A 22 -11.88 -82.73 9.57
C ALA A 22 -10.76 -83.30 10.48
N GLN A 23 -9.51 -83.25 10.04
CA GLN A 23 -8.37 -83.43 10.94
C GLN A 23 -7.31 -82.36 10.65
N SER A 24 -7.57 -81.17 11.16
CA SER A 24 -6.47 -80.22 11.38
C SER A 24 -5.63 -80.78 12.52
N PRO A 25 -4.34 -81.10 12.31
CA PRO A 25 -3.50 -81.68 13.35
C PRO A 25 -3.45 -80.73 14.55
N SER A 26 -3.50 -81.31 15.75
CA SER A 26 -3.49 -80.52 16.97
C SER A 26 -2.17 -79.75 17.08
N ARG A 27 -2.21 -78.57 17.72
CA ARG A 27 -1.03 -77.70 17.86
C ARG A 27 0.17 -78.42 18.47
N GLN A 28 -0.09 -79.41 19.32
CA GLN A 28 0.94 -80.24 19.95
C GLN A 28 1.57 -81.25 18.98
N GLU A 29 0.79 -81.89 18.11
CA GLU A 29 1.32 -82.80 17.09
C GLU A 29 2.18 -82.05 16.06
N VAL A 30 1.78 -80.83 15.67
CA VAL A 30 2.58 -79.98 14.78
C VAL A 30 3.91 -79.58 15.44
N GLN A 31 3.90 -79.29 16.74
CA GLN A 31 5.13 -78.97 17.48
C GLN A 31 6.05 -80.18 17.61
N GLN A 32 5.50 -81.35 17.92
CA GLN A 32 6.28 -82.59 18.01
C GLN A 32 6.88 -82.99 16.67
N ALA A 33 6.11 -82.92 15.58
CA ALA A 33 6.62 -83.17 14.24
C ALA A 33 7.73 -82.17 13.86
N ALA A 34 7.57 -80.90 14.23
CA ALA A 34 8.58 -79.87 13.97
C ALA A 34 9.87 -80.09 14.77
N ASP A 35 9.78 -80.56 16.01
CA ASP A 35 10.94 -80.86 16.85
C ASP A 35 11.67 -82.13 16.40
N VAL A 36 10.93 -83.17 15.99
CA VAL A 36 11.51 -84.39 15.40
C VAL A 36 12.26 -84.06 14.12
N VAL A 37 11.67 -83.28 13.21
CA VAL A 37 12.33 -82.83 11.99
C VAL A 37 13.56 -81.98 12.35
N ARG A 38 13.48 -81.07 13.32
CA ARG A 38 14.63 -80.23 13.74
C ARG A 38 15.79 -81.04 14.32
N SER A 39 15.52 -82.20 14.91
CA SER A 39 16.53 -83.06 15.53
C SER A 39 17.25 -84.02 14.58
N HIS A 40 16.90 -84.03 13.28
CA HIS A 40 17.53 -84.94 12.32
C HIS A 40 19.01 -84.57 12.05
N PRO A 41 19.95 -85.54 12.18
CA PRO A 41 21.39 -85.31 12.01
C PRO A 41 21.84 -84.97 10.58
N ASP A 42 21.00 -85.24 9.57
CA ASP A 42 21.26 -84.89 8.15
C ASP A 42 20.93 -83.42 7.82
N LEU A 43 20.35 -82.66 8.75
CA LEU A 43 20.09 -81.22 8.58
C LEU A 43 21.36 -80.42 8.86
N GLY A 44 22.27 -80.44 7.89
CA GLY A 44 23.52 -79.70 7.94
C GLY A 44 23.31 -78.19 8.05
N GLY A 45 23.50 -77.65 9.26
CA GLY A 45 23.80 -76.24 9.56
C GLY A 45 22.71 -75.22 9.22
N ARG A 46 22.42 -74.31 10.16
CA ARG A 46 21.56 -73.14 9.89
C ARG A 46 22.23 -72.23 8.85
N LYS A 47 21.78 -72.24 7.60
CA LYS A 47 22.16 -71.24 6.59
C LYS A 47 21.15 -70.09 6.61
N LYS A 48 21.60 -68.87 6.92
CA LYS A 48 20.79 -67.65 6.74
C LYS A 48 20.61 -67.41 5.25
N VAL A 49 19.47 -67.81 4.69
CA VAL A 49 19.11 -67.49 3.30
C VAL A 49 18.21 -66.25 3.32
N LYS A 50 18.69 -65.17 2.69
CA LYS A 50 17.94 -63.92 2.53
C LYS A 50 17.00 -64.10 1.34
N THR A 51 15.85 -64.71 1.57
CA THR A 51 14.79 -64.75 0.55
C THR A 51 14.02 -63.44 0.58
N LEU A 52 13.88 -62.81 -0.58
CA LEU A 52 13.01 -61.65 -0.75
C LEU A 52 11.56 -62.14 -0.65
N ARG A 53 11.02 -62.20 0.57
CA ARG A 53 9.56 -62.19 0.73
C ARG A 53 9.08 -60.80 0.38
N LEU A 54 8.21 -60.71 -0.62
CA LEU A 54 7.38 -59.54 -0.84
C LEU A 54 6.63 -59.31 0.46
N ARG A 55 7.06 -58.28 1.20
CA ARG A 55 6.43 -57.81 2.43
C ARG A 55 5.03 -57.41 2.03
N GLU A 56 4.04 -58.19 2.45
CA GLU A 56 2.66 -57.74 2.52
C GLU A 56 2.72 -56.41 3.28
N ARG A 57 2.37 -55.35 2.56
CA ARG A 57 2.57 -53.96 2.95
C ARG A 57 2.01 -53.80 4.37
N ASP A 58 2.90 -53.81 5.36
CA ASP A 58 2.64 -53.18 6.63
C ASP A 58 2.30 -51.75 6.23
N ASP A 59 1.02 -51.41 6.30
CA ASP A 59 0.55 -50.05 6.14
C ASP A 59 1.47 -49.22 7.04
N PRO A 60 2.23 -48.25 6.49
CA PRO A 60 3.03 -47.41 7.34
C PRO A 60 2.02 -46.75 8.25
N SER A 61 1.99 -47.18 9.52
CA SER A 61 1.06 -46.71 10.52
C SER A 61 1.02 -45.21 10.33
N GLU A 62 -0.12 -44.73 9.84
CA GLU A 62 -0.37 -43.34 9.56
C GLU A 62 0.04 -42.65 10.85
N LYS A 63 1.20 -41.98 10.82
CA LYS A 63 1.68 -41.22 11.97
C LYS A 63 0.64 -40.14 12.11
N GLN A 64 -0.39 -40.45 12.87
CA GLN A 64 -1.45 -39.57 13.28
C GLN A 64 -0.71 -38.52 14.09
N GLN A 65 -0.26 -37.49 13.38
CA GLN A 65 0.42 -36.37 13.96
C GLN A 65 -0.53 -35.86 15.02
N ASP A 66 -0.15 -36.00 16.29
CA ASP A 66 -1.01 -35.68 17.41
C ASP A 66 -1.64 -34.30 17.18
N PRO A 67 -2.98 -34.18 17.13
CA PRO A 67 -3.64 -32.90 16.89
C PRO A 67 -3.27 -31.87 17.98
N ALA A 68 -2.71 -32.30 19.11
CA ALA A 68 -2.22 -31.45 20.19
C ALA A 68 -1.12 -30.46 19.75
N GLN A 69 -0.16 -30.86 18.90
CA GLN A 69 0.97 -29.99 18.53
C GLN A 69 0.61 -28.96 17.46
N TRP A 70 -0.46 -29.15 16.70
CA TRP A 70 -0.97 -28.17 15.73
C TRP A 70 -2.05 -27.28 16.33
N ARG A 71 -2.72 -27.72 17.40
CA ARG A 71 -3.74 -26.95 18.11
C ARG A 71 -3.22 -25.62 18.66
N TRP A 72 -1.99 -25.55 19.16
CA TRP A 72 -1.44 -24.27 19.65
C TRP A 72 -1.15 -23.29 18.50
N VAL A 73 -0.73 -23.78 17.34
CA VAL A 73 -0.50 -22.96 16.13
C VAL A 73 -1.83 -22.43 15.59
N LEU A 74 -2.86 -23.29 15.50
CA LEU A 74 -4.20 -22.86 15.09
C LEU A 74 -4.81 -21.87 16.10
N ALA A 75 -4.58 -22.07 17.41
CA ALA A 75 -5.02 -21.14 18.44
C ALA A 75 -4.32 -19.77 18.32
N LEU A 76 -3.01 -19.76 18.03
CA LEU A 76 -2.25 -18.53 17.79
C LEU A 76 -2.73 -17.79 16.54
N PHE A 77 -3.00 -18.51 15.45
CA PHE A 77 -3.54 -17.92 14.22
C PHE A 77 -4.93 -17.31 14.43
N ARG A 78 -5.79 -17.99 15.20
CA ARG A 78 -7.12 -17.47 15.52
C ARG A 78 -7.06 -16.23 16.40
N TRP A 79 -6.15 -16.21 17.38
CA TRP A 79 -5.88 -15.02 18.20
C TRP A 79 -5.31 -13.86 17.37
N MET A 80 -4.41 -14.12 16.43
CA MET A 80 -3.91 -13.10 15.49
C MET A 80 -5.04 -12.56 14.59
N ALA A 81 -5.93 -13.42 14.09
CA ALA A 81 -7.06 -13.00 13.26
C ALA A 81 -8.06 -12.10 14.03
N GLU A 82 -8.32 -12.40 15.30
CA GLU A 82 -9.14 -11.55 16.18
C GLU A 82 -8.45 -10.22 16.51
N THR A 83 -7.13 -10.24 16.72
CA THR A 83 -6.35 -9.05 17.06
C THR A 83 -6.07 -8.15 15.85
N ALA A 84 -6.07 -8.70 14.63
CA ALA A 84 -5.84 -7.95 13.39
C ALA A 84 -6.84 -6.82 13.21
N ARG A 85 -8.11 -7.03 13.57
CA ARG A 85 -9.14 -5.97 13.51
C ARG A 85 -8.76 -4.80 14.42
N VAL A 86 -8.38 -5.08 15.66
CA VAL A 86 -7.97 -4.05 16.62
C VAL A 86 -6.72 -3.34 16.11
N LEU A 87 -5.74 -4.08 15.58
CA LEU A 87 -4.50 -3.52 15.04
C LEU A 87 -4.75 -2.56 13.87
N VAL A 88 -5.67 -2.91 12.97
CA VAL A 88 -6.07 -2.04 11.84
C VAL A 88 -6.75 -0.77 12.33
N TRP A 89 -7.67 -0.88 13.30
CA TRP A 89 -8.32 0.29 13.88
C TRP A 89 -7.35 1.20 14.65
N VAL A 90 -6.44 0.62 15.44
CA VAL A 90 -5.41 1.36 16.15
C VAL A 90 -4.44 2.00 15.17
N GLY A 91 -3.96 1.26 14.17
CA GLY A 91 -3.07 1.80 13.12
C GLY A 91 -3.74 2.92 12.32
N GLY A 92 -5.01 2.75 11.95
CA GLY A 92 -5.81 3.78 11.30
C GLY A 92 -6.01 5.01 12.18
N ALA A 93 -6.34 4.82 13.46
CA ALA A 93 -6.49 5.91 14.41
C ALA A 93 -5.16 6.68 14.62
N VAL A 94 -4.03 5.98 14.71
CA VAL A 94 -2.70 6.59 14.79
C VAL A 94 -2.38 7.35 13.52
N LEU A 95 -2.65 6.79 12.34
CA LEU A 95 -2.43 7.48 11.06
C LEU A 95 -3.29 8.75 10.96
N VAL A 96 -4.57 8.67 11.31
CA VAL A 96 -5.48 9.83 11.36
C VAL A 96 -4.98 10.85 12.37
N ALA A 97 -4.55 10.43 13.56
CA ALA A 97 -3.98 11.32 14.56
C ALA A 97 -2.70 12.01 14.05
N LEU A 98 -1.81 11.29 13.36
CA LEU A 98 -0.60 11.86 12.74
C LEU A 98 -0.95 12.85 11.63
N LEU A 99 -1.93 12.54 10.78
CA LEU A 99 -2.42 13.46 9.75
C LEU A 99 -3.06 14.69 10.37
N LEU A 100 -3.87 14.53 11.42
CA LEU A 100 -4.47 15.64 12.16
C LEU A 100 -3.39 16.46 12.85
N VAL A 101 -2.37 15.86 13.46
CA VAL A 101 -1.25 16.58 14.10
C VAL A 101 -0.41 17.30 13.05
N GLY A 102 -0.08 16.66 11.93
CA GLY A 102 0.64 17.27 10.82
C GLY A 102 -0.15 18.43 10.21
N LEU A 103 -1.46 18.25 10.00
CA LEU A 103 -2.36 19.30 9.55
C LEU A 103 -2.50 20.42 10.58
N ARG A 104 -2.63 20.10 11.88
CA ARG A 104 -2.73 21.10 12.96
C ARG A 104 -1.42 21.82 13.16
N HIS A 105 -0.28 21.17 12.94
CA HIS A 105 1.05 21.78 12.98
C HIS A 105 1.23 22.71 11.77
N TRP A 106 0.88 22.25 10.57
CA TRP A 106 0.84 23.08 9.36
C TRP A 106 -0.08 24.29 9.52
N LEU A 107 -1.29 24.08 10.06
CA LEU A 107 -2.24 25.15 10.36
C LEU A 107 -1.81 26.04 11.53
N ARG A 108 -1.13 25.52 12.57
CA ARG A 108 -0.61 26.33 13.69
C ARG A 108 0.59 27.17 13.29
N VAL A 109 1.51 26.63 12.49
CA VAL A 109 2.57 27.42 11.85
C VAL A 109 1.95 28.50 10.95
N ARG A 110 0.84 28.18 10.28
CA ARG A 110 0.05 29.15 9.50
C ARG A 110 -0.78 30.14 10.34
N SER A 111 -1.19 29.81 11.57
CA SER A 111 -2.07 30.64 12.41
C SER A 111 -1.35 31.42 13.52
N GLN A 112 -0.21 30.93 14.02
CA GLN A 112 0.68 31.68 14.91
C GLN A 112 1.46 32.76 14.13
N ALA A 113 1.60 32.59 12.81
CA ALA A 113 1.93 33.67 11.87
C ALA A 113 0.88 34.81 11.82
N PHE A 114 -0.28 34.65 12.48
CA PHE A 114 -1.37 35.64 12.46
C PHE A 114 -1.56 36.40 13.78
N ARG A 115 -0.78 36.11 14.85
CA ARG A 115 -0.92 36.84 16.12
C ARG A 115 0.43 37.13 16.81
N MET A 116 0.77 38.43 16.81
CA MET A 116 1.61 39.21 17.78
C MET A 116 3.14 39.16 17.64
N PRO A 117 3.89 40.08 18.30
CA PRO A 117 3.71 41.52 18.55
C PRO A 117 4.86 42.38 17.95
N ALA A 118 4.64 43.68 17.80
CA ALA A 118 5.60 44.61 17.21
C ALA A 118 6.78 44.93 18.15
N GLY A 119 8.02 44.83 17.66
CA GLY A 119 9.17 45.47 18.31
C GLY A 119 10.55 44.84 18.07
N ALA A 120 11.22 45.26 17.00
CA ALA A 120 12.69 45.36 16.83
C ALA A 120 13.56 44.06 16.74
N PRO A 121 14.73 44.13 16.06
CA PRO A 121 15.28 43.03 15.24
C PRO A 121 16.37 42.20 15.93
N PRO A 122 16.67 41.01 15.39
CA PRO A 122 18.06 40.78 14.96
C PRO A 122 18.23 39.91 13.69
N THR A 123 19.38 40.13 13.07
CA THR A 123 20.01 39.45 11.93
C THR A 123 19.99 37.91 12.05
N HIS A 124 19.20 37.24 11.22
CA HIS A 124 19.44 35.83 10.86
C HIS A 124 18.94 35.55 9.43
N VAL A 125 19.87 35.17 8.57
CA VAL A 125 19.66 34.59 7.25
C VAL A 125 19.01 33.22 7.40
N GLN A 126 17.68 33.15 7.38
CA GLN A 126 16.92 31.94 7.06
C GLN A 126 15.43 32.25 7.00
N SER A 127 14.76 31.68 5.99
CA SER A 127 13.28 31.64 5.85
C SER A 127 12.57 32.99 5.66
N LEU A 128 12.87 33.61 4.52
CA LEU A 128 11.92 34.30 3.64
C LEU A 128 10.73 35.03 4.31
N ASP A 129 10.95 36.31 4.56
CA ASP A 129 9.97 37.34 4.93
C ASP A 129 8.83 37.41 3.88
N ILE A 130 7.70 36.78 4.17
CA ILE A 130 6.48 36.82 3.35
C ILE A 130 5.45 37.65 4.10
N ARG A 131 5.66 38.97 4.16
CA ARG A 131 4.63 39.93 4.57
C ARG A 131 3.65 40.20 3.43
N PRO A 132 2.33 40.22 3.68
CA PRO A 132 1.30 40.60 2.73
C PRO A 132 0.89 42.10 2.77
N GLU A 133 1.60 42.98 3.47
CA GLU A 133 1.13 44.37 3.71
C GLU A 133 1.59 45.41 2.66
N SER A 134 2.30 44.99 1.61
CA SER A 134 2.35 45.75 0.37
C SER A 134 2.73 44.80 -0.76
N LEU A 135 1.73 44.22 -1.44
CA LEU A 135 1.99 43.76 -2.81
C LEU A 135 2.66 44.95 -3.52
N PRO A 136 3.92 44.82 -3.98
CA PRO A 136 4.57 45.93 -4.62
C PRO A 136 3.72 46.33 -5.83
N PRO A 137 3.57 47.62 -6.12
CA PRO A 137 2.78 48.06 -7.27
C PRO A 137 3.23 47.36 -8.55
N GLN A 138 4.55 47.10 -8.67
CA GLN A 138 5.20 46.38 -9.75
C GLN A 138 5.61 44.95 -9.32
N VAL A 139 4.65 44.04 -9.23
CA VAL A 139 4.87 42.64 -8.81
C VAL A 139 5.86 41.91 -9.73
N GLY A 140 5.74 42.08 -11.05
CA GLY A 140 6.62 41.44 -12.02
C GLY A 140 8.09 41.84 -11.85
N ALA A 141 8.35 43.15 -11.68
CA ALA A 141 9.68 43.68 -11.47
C ALA A 141 10.30 43.21 -10.14
N ALA A 142 9.51 43.21 -9.05
CA ALA A 142 9.97 42.74 -7.76
C ALA A 142 10.33 41.24 -7.77
N ALA A 143 9.54 40.43 -8.47
CA ALA A 143 9.83 39.01 -8.66
C ALA A 143 11.09 38.77 -9.50
N ALA A 144 11.30 39.53 -10.57
CA ALA A 144 12.54 39.45 -11.35
C ALA A 144 13.79 39.76 -10.49
N GLY A 145 13.70 40.76 -9.62
CA GLY A 145 14.78 41.08 -8.68
C GLY A 145 15.08 39.94 -7.70
N LEU A 146 14.05 39.27 -7.16
CA LEU A 146 14.21 38.08 -6.31
C LEU A 146 14.87 36.93 -7.08
N TRP A 147 14.47 36.70 -8.32
CA TRP A 147 15.02 35.64 -9.17
C TRP A 147 16.52 35.83 -9.42
N GLN A 148 16.94 37.07 -9.71
CA GLN A 148 18.34 37.40 -9.95
C GLN A 148 19.23 37.27 -8.71
N ARG A 149 18.64 37.39 -7.50
CA ARG A 149 19.35 37.17 -6.23
C ARG A 149 19.45 35.69 -5.82
N GLY A 150 18.95 34.77 -6.64
CA GLY A 150 18.90 33.34 -6.33
C GLY A 150 17.73 32.93 -5.42
N GLU A 151 16.83 33.87 -5.09
CA GLU A 151 15.64 33.59 -4.28
C GLU A 151 14.49 33.07 -5.17
N HIS A 152 14.72 31.95 -5.85
CA HIS A 152 13.84 31.46 -6.91
C HIS A 152 12.42 31.12 -6.44
N VAL A 153 12.30 30.42 -5.31
CA VAL A 153 10.99 30.07 -4.72
C VAL A 153 10.26 31.32 -4.24
N ALA A 154 10.99 32.33 -3.75
CA ALA A 154 10.44 33.62 -3.34
C ALA A 154 9.81 34.36 -4.52
N ALA A 155 10.54 34.44 -5.64
CA ALA A 155 10.11 35.11 -6.85
C ALA A 155 8.80 34.51 -7.39
N LEU A 156 8.77 33.18 -7.55
CA LEU A 156 7.58 32.48 -8.05
C LEU A 156 6.41 32.59 -7.08
N SER A 157 6.67 32.51 -5.76
CA SER A 157 5.63 32.66 -4.74
C SER A 157 5.08 34.09 -4.69
N LEU A 158 5.87 35.11 -5.01
CA LEU A 158 5.40 36.49 -5.15
C LEU A 158 4.49 36.66 -6.37
N LEU A 159 4.90 36.14 -7.53
CA LEU A 159 4.08 36.16 -8.75
C LEU A 159 2.74 35.44 -8.54
N TYR A 160 2.75 34.24 -7.95
CA TYR A 160 1.54 33.47 -7.70
C TYR A 160 0.56 34.20 -6.77
N ARG A 161 1.06 34.75 -5.65
CA ARG A 161 0.25 35.56 -4.72
C ARG A 161 -0.29 36.83 -5.38
N GLY A 162 0.54 37.52 -6.17
CA GLY A 162 0.11 38.69 -6.93
C GLY A 162 -0.98 38.35 -7.94
N ALA A 163 -0.83 37.24 -8.67
CA ALA A 163 -1.82 36.77 -9.62
C ALA A 163 -3.16 36.50 -8.94
N LEU A 164 -3.15 35.74 -7.84
CA LEU A 164 -4.35 35.48 -7.03
C LEU A 164 -5.00 36.79 -6.54
N SER A 165 -4.20 37.76 -6.08
CA SER A 165 -4.74 39.06 -5.65
C SER A 165 -5.45 39.79 -6.79
N ARG A 166 -4.85 39.83 -7.99
CA ARG A 166 -5.47 40.47 -9.17
C ARG A 166 -6.68 39.71 -9.70
N LEU A 167 -6.70 38.39 -9.54
CA LEU A 167 -7.83 37.53 -9.86
C LEU A 167 -9.01 37.77 -8.91
N VAL A 168 -8.77 37.85 -7.61
CA VAL A 168 -9.80 38.12 -6.60
C VAL A 168 -10.34 39.54 -6.72
N HIS A 169 -9.46 40.55 -6.74
CA HIS A 169 -9.87 41.96 -6.70
C HIS A 169 -10.24 42.53 -8.08
N GLY A 170 -9.51 42.15 -9.13
CA GLY A 170 -9.74 42.67 -10.49
C GLY A 170 -10.78 41.90 -11.29
N HIS A 171 -10.88 40.58 -11.08
CA HIS A 171 -11.76 39.71 -11.88
C HIS A 171 -12.92 39.11 -11.06
N GLY A 172 -13.03 39.49 -9.78
CA GLY A 172 -14.11 39.07 -8.88
C GLY A 172 -14.19 37.56 -8.73
N LEU A 173 -13.04 36.86 -8.75
CA LEU A 173 -13.00 35.41 -8.59
C LEU A 173 -13.31 35.03 -7.15
N PRO A 174 -14.38 34.27 -6.88
CA PRO A 174 -14.72 33.79 -5.54
C PRO A 174 -13.75 32.67 -5.12
N ILE A 175 -12.48 32.99 -4.93
CA ILE A 175 -11.48 32.06 -4.40
C ILE A 175 -11.75 31.94 -2.91
N LYS A 176 -12.28 30.79 -2.50
CA LYS A 176 -12.50 30.46 -1.09
C LYS A 176 -11.20 29.93 -0.52
N GLY A 177 -10.98 30.05 0.79
CA GLY A 177 -9.77 29.52 1.45
C GLY A 177 -9.56 28.01 1.32
N ALA A 178 -10.55 27.27 0.80
CA ALA A 178 -10.51 25.84 0.52
C ALA A 178 -10.35 25.52 -0.99
N SER A 179 -10.28 26.54 -1.87
CA SER A 179 -10.15 26.31 -3.30
C SER A 179 -8.79 25.73 -3.64
N THR A 180 -8.78 24.58 -4.32
CA THR A 180 -7.54 23.94 -4.76
C THR A 180 -6.92 24.71 -5.93
N GLU A 181 -5.61 24.55 -6.18
CA GLU A 181 -4.93 25.21 -7.29
C GLU A 181 -5.58 24.84 -8.65
N GLY A 182 -6.08 23.61 -8.78
CA GLY A 182 -6.82 23.15 -9.95
C GLY A 182 -8.16 23.88 -10.14
N GLU A 183 -8.89 24.15 -9.05
CA GLU A 183 -10.11 24.96 -9.09
C GLU A 183 -9.82 26.41 -9.47
N CYS A 184 -8.75 26.99 -8.92
CA CYS A 184 -8.30 28.34 -9.28
C CYS A 184 -7.96 28.44 -10.79
N LEU A 185 -7.29 27.42 -11.35
CA LEU A 185 -6.99 27.36 -12.79
C LEU A 185 -8.25 27.25 -13.65
N ALA A 186 -9.18 26.36 -13.27
CA ALA A 186 -10.44 26.18 -13.99
C ALA A 186 -11.25 27.49 -13.99
N LEU A 187 -11.34 28.14 -12.83
CA LEU A 187 -12.08 29.39 -12.68
C LEU A 187 -11.40 30.55 -13.43
N ALA A 188 -10.06 30.63 -13.38
CA ALA A 188 -9.30 31.62 -14.14
C ALA A 188 -9.53 31.49 -15.66
N ARG A 189 -9.56 30.27 -16.21
CA ARG A 189 -9.85 30.03 -17.64
C ARG A 189 -11.25 30.49 -18.06
N THR A 190 -12.21 30.53 -17.14
CA THR A 190 -13.57 31.01 -17.44
C THR A 190 -13.73 32.52 -17.34
N ARG A 191 -12.82 33.21 -16.63
CA ARG A 191 -12.93 34.66 -16.34
C ARG A 191 -11.89 35.51 -17.04
N LEU A 192 -10.73 34.94 -17.35
CA LEU A 192 -9.67 35.60 -18.11
C LEU A 192 -9.89 35.42 -19.61
N ASP A 193 -9.28 36.30 -20.38
CA ASP A 193 -9.09 36.08 -21.80
C ASP A 193 -8.15 34.88 -22.05
N PRO A 194 -8.10 34.34 -23.29
CA PRO A 194 -7.28 33.17 -23.58
C PRO A 194 -5.79 33.36 -23.24
N ALA A 195 -5.27 34.58 -23.41
CA ALA A 195 -3.88 34.90 -23.12
C ALA A 195 -3.60 34.92 -21.61
N GLY A 196 -4.42 35.59 -20.81
CA GLY A 196 -4.31 35.62 -19.36
C GLY A 196 -4.49 34.25 -18.72
N GLY A 197 -5.41 33.43 -19.24
CA GLY A 197 -5.61 32.04 -18.80
C GLY A 197 -4.41 31.12 -19.07
N ALA A 198 -3.77 31.26 -20.24
CA ALA A 198 -2.55 30.53 -20.61
C ALA A 198 -1.35 30.98 -19.77
N PHE A 199 -1.21 32.30 -19.57
CA PHE A 199 -0.21 32.89 -18.69
C PHE A 199 -0.32 32.35 -17.26
N PHE A 200 -1.52 32.41 -16.67
CA PHE A 200 -1.74 31.93 -15.30
C PHE A 200 -1.47 30.43 -15.17
N SER A 201 -1.86 29.63 -16.18
CA SER A 201 -1.55 28.19 -16.22
C SER A 201 -0.04 27.93 -16.21
N THR A 202 0.72 28.69 -17.02
CA THR A 202 2.18 28.56 -17.10
C THR A 202 2.85 28.96 -15.79
N LEU A 203 2.39 30.06 -15.18
CA LEU A 203 2.87 30.53 -13.88
C LEU A 203 2.65 29.49 -12.78
N VAL A 204 1.44 28.93 -12.67
CA VAL A 204 1.12 27.93 -11.65
C VAL A 204 1.97 26.68 -11.86
N ALA A 205 2.18 26.23 -13.10
CA ALA A 205 3.04 25.07 -13.38
C ALA A 205 4.50 25.32 -12.97
N ALA A 206 5.06 26.49 -13.31
CA ALA A 206 6.42 26.87 -12.93
C ALA A 206 6.58 26.96 -11.41
N TRP A 207 5.60 27.52 -10.71
CA TRP A 207 5.58 27.59 -9.24
C TRP A 207 5.46 26.21 -8.59
N GLN A 208 4.55 25.35 -9.06
CA GLN A 208 4.39 23.98 -8.56
C GLN A 208 5.65 23.14 -8.76
N LEU A 209 6.31 23.27 -9.92
CA LEU A 209 7.57 22.58 -10.19
C LEU A 209 8.67 22.98 -9.18
N ALA A 210 8.74 24.26 -8.83
CA ALA A 210 9.72 24.76 -7.86
C ALA A 210 9.39 24.38 -6.42
N VAL A 211 8.12 24.48 -6.00
CA VAL A 211 7.70 24.26 -4.61
C VAL A 211 7.51 22.78 -4.30
N TYR A 212 6.77 22.06 -5.14
CA TYR A 212 6.46 20.64 -4.92
C TYR A 212 7.44 19.72 -5.64
N GLY A 213 7.90 20.10 -6.83
CA GLY A 213 8.82 19.30 -7.63
C GLY A 213 10.29 19.43 -7.25
N ALA A 214 10.64 20.38 -6.35
CA ALA A 214 12.01 20.74 -5.98
C ALA A 214 12.96 20.92 -7.18
N ARG A 215 12.41 21.31 -8.34
CA ARG A 215 13.14 21.54 -9.60
C ARG A 215 12.89 22.96 -10.06
N LEU A 216 13.95 23.63 -10.50
CA LEU A 216 13.84 24.99 -10.99
C LEU A 216 13.35 24.98 -12.44
N PRO A 217 12.29 25.75 -12.77
CA PRO A 217 11.94 26.01 -14.16
C PRO A 217 13.04 26.82 -14.84
N ASP A 218 13.03 26.83 -16.17
CA ASP A 218 14.01 27.59 -16.94
C ASP A 218 13.97 29.09 -16.57
N GLY A 219 15.14 29.67 -16.30
CA GLY A 219 15.26 31.05 -15.88
C GLY A 219 14.79 32.04 -16.95
N THR A 220 14.95 31.72 -18.23
CA THR A 220 14.45 32.59 -19.31
C THR A 220 12.92 32.63 -19.33
N GLN A 221 12.28 31.48 -19.10
CA GLN A 221 10.83 31.36 -18.95
C GLN A 221 10.32 32.16 -17.74
N VAL A 222 10.97 32.06 -16.57
CA VAL A 222 10.53 32.80 -15.39
C VAL A 222 10.68 34.31 -15.57
N LEU A 223 11.77 34.76 -16.19
CA LEU A 223 11.95 36.18 -16.49
C LEU A 223 10.94 36.68 -17.54
N ALA A 224 10.51 35.84 -18.48
CA ALA A 224 9.39 36.15 -19.37
C ALA A 224 8.09 36.31 -18.58
N LEU A 225 7.77 35.37 -17.67
CA LEU A 225 6.60 35.47 -16.79
C LEU A 225 6.61 36.76 -15.96
N CYS A 226 7.78 37.17 -15.44
CA CYS A 226 7.92 38.42 -14.71
C CYS A 226 7.60 39.65 -15.58
N ARG A 227 8.04 39.67 -16.84
CA ARG A 227 7.79 40.80 -17.75
C ARG A 227 6.34 40.88 -18.22
N GLU A 228 5.72 39.73 -18.46
CA GLU A 228 4.36 39.64 -18.99
C GLU A 228 3.28 39.84 -17.91
N PHE A 229 3.65 39.77 -16.63
CA PHE A 229 2.72 39.77 -15.50
C PHE A 229 1.72 40.93 -15.51
N ASP A 230 2.20 42.17 -15.67
CA ASP A 230 1.34 43.36 -15.64
C ASP A 230 0.46 43.50 -16.89
N THR A 231 0.91 42.97 -18.01
CA THR A 231 0.15 42.96 -19.27
C THR A 231 -0.96 41.92 -19.26
N GLN A 232 -0.67 40.71 -18.75
CA GLN A 232 -1.61 39.58 -18.75
C GLN A 232 -2.60 39.60 -17.59
N LEU A 233 -2.21 40.19 -16.46
CA LEU A 233 -3.07 40.35 -15.29
C LEU A 233 -2.96 41.81 -14.83
N PRO A 234 -3.71 42.77 -15.39
CA PRO A 234 -3.59 44.17 -14.99
C PRO A 234 -4.03 44.39 -13.53
N ALA A 235 -3.45 45.41 -12.89
CA ALA A 235 -3.88 45.80 -11.54
C ALA A 235 -5.34 46.32 -11.58
N PRO A 236 -6.15 46.03 -10.55
CA PRO A 236 -7.50 46.60 -10.45
C PRO A 236 -7.41 48.13 -10.41
N ALA A 237 -8.27 48.81 -11.16
CA ALA A 237 -8.36 50.26 -11.10
C ALA A 237 -8.66 50.70 -9.66
N PRO A 238 -8.00 51.75 -9.13
CA PRO A 238 -8.40 52.32 -7.84
C PRO A 238 -9.85 52.78 -7.96
N GLY A 239 -10.73 52.23 -7.13
CA GLY A 239 -12.14 52.64 -7.11
C GLY A 239 -12.27 54.14 -6.83
N PRO A 240 -13.31 54.81 -7.34
CA PRO A 240 -13.57 56.20 -6.99
C PRO A 240 -13.76 56.30 -5.48
N SER A 241 -13.04 57.25 -4.87
CA SER A 241 -13.11 57.57 -3.44
C SER A 241 -14.44 58.24 -3.08
#